data_AF-A0A9E5DND8-F1
#
_entry.id   AF-A0A9E5DND8-F1
#
_cell.length_a   1.000
_cell.length_b   1.000
_cell.length_c   1.000
_cell.angle_alpha   90.00
_cell.angle_beta   90.00
_cell.angle_gamma   90.00
#
_symmetry.space_group_name_H-M   'P 1'
#
loop_
_entity.id
_entity.type
_entity.pdbx_description
1 polymer ?
#
loop_
_entity_poly.entity_id
_entity_poly.type
_entity_poly.pdbx_seq_one_letter_code
_entity_poly.pdbx_strand_id
1 'polypeptide(L)'
;MSFRDVLLKSAALGFNETAVVSQIKGNPSKIEIYNENSELLLFLKITASLLNLKGKIKSDALSIRCEIEELKNPIVNILKIPCGNSNKNLIWVKKGEGENKAVIEFYDKEGSIRDPRIYVKNWRFK
;
A
#
# COMPACT_ATOMS: atom_id res chain seq x y z
N MET A 1 -14.71 -16.70 7.34
CA MET A 1 -14.89 -16.23 5.95
C MET A 1 -13.77 -16.85 5.13
N SER A 2 -14.10 -17.53 4.04
CA SER A 2 -13.09 -17.99 3.09
C SER A 2 -12.57 -16.81 2.25
N PHE A 3 -11.41 -16.97 1.60
CA PHE A 3 -10.89 -15.96 0.66
C PHE A 3 -11.92 -15.62 -0.43
N ARG A 4 -12.60 -16.65 -0.96
CA ARG A 4 -13.67 -16.48 -1.96
C ARG A 4 -14.80 -15.60 -1.43
N ASP A 5 -15.23 -15.81 -0.19
CA ASP A 5 -16.32 -15.01 0.41
C ASP A 5 -15.93 -13.54 0.55
N VAL A 6 -14.66 -13.25 0.87
CA VAL A 6 -14.14 -11.87 0.97
C VAL A 6 -14.19 -11.19 -0.39
N LEU A 7 -13.74 -11.85 -1.46
CA LEU A 7 -13.78 -11.30 -2.81
C LEU A 7 -15.22 -11.06 -3.29
N LEU A 8 -16.11 -12.05 -3.09
CA LEU A 8 -17.53 -11.93 -3.45
C LEU A 8 -18.20 -10.77 -2.71
N LYS A 9 -17.89 -10.61 -1.42
CA LYS A 9 -18.43 -9.50 -0.62
C LYS A 9 -17.86 -8.15 -1.04
N SER A 10 -16.58 -8.07 -1.38
CA SER A 10 -15.93 -6.85 -1.88
C SER A 10 -16.59 -6.39 -3.19
N ALA A 11 -16.77 -7.32 -4.13
CA ALA A 11 -17.46 -7.04 -5.40
C ALA A 11 -18.93 -6.63 -5.20
N ALA A 12 -19.66 -7.31 -4.29
CA ALA A 12 -21.05 -6.95 -3.97
C ALA A 12 -21.19 -5.55 -3.35
N LEU A 13 -20.13 -5.03 -2.71
CA LEU A 13 -20.07 -3.66 -2.17
C LEU A 13 -19.61 -2.63 -3.22
N GLY A 14 -19.33 -3.05 -4.46
CA GLY A 14 -18.91 -2.17 -5.54
C GLY A 14 -17.43 -1.81 -5.52
N PHE A 15 -16.58 -2.59 -4.83
CA PHE A 15 -15.13 -2.42 -4.87
C PHE A 15 -14.52 -3.28 -5.99
N ASN A 16 -13.64 -2.66 -6.78
CA ASN A 16 -12.98 -3.32 -7.91
C ASN A 16 -11.69 -4.03 -7.48
N GLU A 17 -11.06 -3.58 -6.40
CA GLU A 17 -9.81 -4.12 -5.87
C GLU A 17 -9.96 -4.54 -4.41
N THR A 18 -9.34 -5.67 -4.05
CA THR A 18 -9.31 -6.20 -2.68
C THR A 18 -7.88 -6.41 -2.23
N ALA A 19 -7.46 -5.74 -1.16
CA ALA A 19 -6.17 -5.96 -0.51
C ALA A 19 -6.30 -6.99 0.62
N VAL A 20 -5.44 -8.01 0.61
CA VAL A 20 -5.31 -9.03 1.66
C VAL A 20 -3.95 -8.91 2.32
N VAL A 21 -3.97 -8.70 3.64
CA VAL A 21 -2.76 -8.62 4.46
C VAL A 21 -2.60 -9.93 5.24
N SER A 22 -1.54 -10.67 4.95
CA SER A 22 -1.21 -11.91 5.67
C SER A 22 -0.20 -11.63 6.78
N GLN A 23 -0.22 -12.48 7.81
CA GLN A 23 0.68 -12.40 8.96
C GLN A 23 1.50 -13.66 9.18
N ILE A 24 2.70 -13.51 9.73
CA ILE A 24 3.51 -14.59 10.30
C ILE A 24 3.84 -14.21 11.74
N LYS A 25 3.53 -15.08 12.70
CA LYS A 25 3.77 -14.84 14.13
C LYS A 25 3.24 -13.46 14.59
N GLY A 26 2.03 -13.11 14.17
CA GLY A 26 1.37 -11.84 14.51
C GLY A 26 1.87 -10.59 13.77
N ASN A 27 2.88 -10.71 12.89
CA ASN A 27 3.44 -9.57 12.17
C ASN A 27 3.00 -9.59 10.70
N PRO A 28 2.57 -8.45 10.12
CA PRO A 28 2.29 -8.34 8.68
C PRO A 28 3.52 -8.75 7.87
N SER A 29 3.34 -9.73 6.99
CA SER A 29 4.43 -10.35 6.22
C SER A 29 4.25 -10.23 4.71
N LYS A 30 3.01 -10.04 4.26
CA LYS A 30 2.65 -10.01 2.84
C LYS A 30 1.39 -9.19 2.62
N ILE A 31 1.37 -8.42 1.53
CA ILE A 31 0.19 -7.77 0.99
C ILE A 31 -0.04 -8.28 -0.43
N GLU A 32 -1.25 -8.74 -0.71
CA GLU A 32 -1.69 -9.17 -2.04
C GLU A 32 -2.92 -8.34 -2.44
N ILE A 33 -2.91 -7.78 -3.64
CA ILE A 33 -4.05 -7.02 -4.18
C ILE A 33 -4.64 -7.80 -5.35
N TYR A 34 -5.94 -8.05 -5.29
CA TYR A 34 -6.71 -8.77 -6.31
C TYR A 34 -7.74 -7.86 -6.96
N ASN A 35 -8.05 -8.08 -8.24
CA ASN A 35 -9.20 -7.45 -8.88
C ASN A 35 -10.50 -8.25 -8.62
N GLU A 36 -11.62 -7.72 -9.12
CA GLU A 36 -12.95 -8.36 -9.09
C GLU A 36 -12.98 -9.78 -9.71
N ASN A 37 -12.09 -10.08 -10.65
CA ASN A 37 -11.95 -11.38 -11.31
C ASN A 37 -11.07 -12.37 -10.51
N SER A 38 -10.69 -12.02 -9.28
CA SER A 38 -9.77 -12.81 -8.44
C SER A 38 -8.33 -12.92 -8.99
N GLU A 39 -7.95 -12.03 -9.91
CA GLU A 39 -6.60 -11.98 -10.46
C GLU A 39 -5.69 -11.14 -9.57
N LEU A 40 -4.51 -11.67 -9.26
CA LEU A 40 -3.50 -10.97 -8.47
C LEU A 40 -2.87 -9.84 -9.29
N LEU A 41 -3.05 -8.60 -8.85
CA LEU A 41 -2.48 -7.40 -9.48
C LEU A 41 -1.10 -7.05 -8.90
N LEU A 42 -0.96 -7.18 -7.58
CA LEU A 42 0.28 -6.82 -6.88
C LEU A 42 0.53 -7.77 -5.71
N PHE A 43 1.74 -8.26 -5.63
CA PHE A 43 2.28 -8.96 -4.47
C PHE A 43 3.41 -8.14 -3.86
N LEU A 44 3.35 -7.92 -2.55
CA LEU A 44 4.41 -7.30 -1.76
C LEU A 44 4.80 -8.23 -0.61
N LYS A 45 6.08 -8.59 -0.53
CA LYS A 45 6.67 -9.19 0.68
C LYS A 45 7.15 -8.06 1.58
N ILE A 46 6.58 -7.97 2.77
CA ILE A 46 6.75 -6.78 3.63
C ILE A 46 7.20 -7.11 5.05
N THR A 47 7.60 -6.07 5.76
CA THR A 47 7.59 -5.98 7.22
C THR A 47 7.07 -4.58 7.56
N ALA A 48 6.29 -4.43 8.62
CA ALA A 48 5.75 -3.15 9.03
C ALA A 48 6.26 -2.77 10.41
N SER A 49 6.48 -1.48 10.66
CA SER A 49 6.73 -0.94 11.99
C SER A 49 5.68 0.11 12.33
N LEU A 50 5.36 0.17 13.63
CA LEU A 50 4.54 1.21 14.23
C LEU A 50 5.45 2.04 15.13
N LEU A 51 5.56 3.33 14.83
CA LEU A 51 6.31 4.33 15.59
C LEU A 51 5.43 5.02 16.64
N ASN A 52 4.18 4.57 16.80
CA ASN A 52 3.11 5.17 17.62
C ASN A 52 2.78 6.62 17.24
N LEU A 53 2.91 6.95 15.95
CA LEU A 53 2.66 8.28 15.40
C LEU A 53 1.17 8.47 15.10
N LYS A 54 0.47 9.20 15.98
CA LYS A 54 -0.97 9.48 15.87
C LYS A 54 -1.26 10.64 14.94
N GLY A 55 -2.25 10.51 14.06
CA GLY A 55 -2.72 11.61 13.21
C GLY A 55 -3.77 11.13 12.21
N LYS A 56 -4.27 12.06 11.40
CA LYS A 56 -5.21 11.75 10.32
C LYS A 56 -4.67 12.28 9.00
N ILE A 57 -4.70 11.42 7.99
CA ILE A 57 -4.40 11.80 6.61
C ILE A 57 -5.73 12.13 5.94
N LYS A 58 -5.76 13.23 5.19
CA LYS A 58 -6.92 13.60 4.38
C LYS A 58 -6.87 12.80 3.07
N SER A 59 -7.80 11.85 2.92
CA SER A 59 -7.85 10.93 1.77
C SER A 59 -8.23 11.62 0.45
N ASP A 60 -9.03 12.67 0.52
CA ASP A 60 -9.47 13.49 -0.61
C ASP A 60 -8.33 14.29 -1.26
N ALA A 61 -7.33 14.67 -0.47
CA ALA A 61 -6.13 15.38 -0.92
C ALA A 61 -4.91 14.46 -1.03
N LEU A 62 -5.11 13.14 -1.03
CA LEU A 62 -4.03 12.16 -1.01
C LEU A 62 -3.33 12.09 -2.38
N SER A 63 -2.01 12.06 -2.35
CA SER A 63 -1.18 11.89 -3.55
C SER A 63 -0.10 10.83 -3.34
N ILE A 64 0.42 10.29 -4.44
CA ILE A 64 1.54 9.33 -4.42
C ILE A 64 2.80 9.99 -4.98
N ARG A 65 3.93 9.80 -4.30
CA ARG A 65 5.27 10.04 -4.83
C ARG A 65 6.01 8.71 -4.82
N CYS A 66 6.54 8.32 -5.97
CA CYS A 66 7.25 7.06 -6.13
C CYS A 66 8.63 7.31 -6.74
N GLU A 67 9.68 6.85 -6.05
CA GLU A 67 11.08 6.93 -6.50
C GLU A 67 11.53 5.70 -7.31
N ILE A 68 10.67 4.68 -7.37
CA ILE A 68 10.94 3.42 -8.06
C ILE A 68 10.08 3.38 -9.32
N GLU A 69 10.70 3.55 -10.49
CA GLU A 69 10.00 3.71 -11.77
C GLU A 69 9.06 2.54 -12.06
N GLU A 70 9.51 1.30 -11.82
CA GLU A 70 8.73 0.08 -12.04
C GLU A 70 7.45 0.01 -11.17
N LEU A 71 7.46 0.61 -9.98
CA LEU A 71 6.31 0.60 -9.07
C LEU A 71 5.37 1.80 -9.28
N LYS A 72 5.84 2.85 -9.96
CA LYS A 72 5.11 4.11 -10.10
C LYS A 72 3.75 3.91 -10.77
N ASN A 73 3.73 3.35 -11.98
CA ASN A 73 2.48 3.19 -12.74
C ASN A 73 1.55 2.14 -12.10
N PRO A 74 2.03 0.94 -11.70
CA PRO A 74 1.15 -0.06 -11.09
C PRO A 74 0.49 0.43 -9.79
N ILE A 75 1.23 1.08 -8.89
CA ILE A 75 0.65 1.55 -7.61
C ILE A 75 -0.41 2.62 -7.85
N VAL A 76 -0.15 3.58 -8.75
CA VAL A 76 -1.10 4.65 -9.08
C VAL A 76 -2.38 4.06 -9.69
N ASN A 77 -2.25 3.09 -10.59
CA ASN A 77 -3.38 2.45 -11.25
C ASN A 77 -4.21 1.60 -10.27
N ILE A 78 -3.55 0.81 -9.41
CA ILE A 78 -4.22 -0.07 -8.46
C ILE A 78 -4.91 0.71 -7.34
N LEU A 79 -4.24 1.73 -6.79
CA LEU A 79 -4.81 2.51 -5.69
C LEU A 79 -5.74 3.63 -6.17
N LYS A 80 -5.72 3.96 -7.47
CA LYS A 80 -6.49 5.06 -8.07
C LYS A 80 -6.20 6.42 -7.40
N ILE A 81 -4.97 6.60 -6.93
CA ILE A 81 -4.50 7.85 -6.28
C ILE A 81 -3.53 8.54 -7.25
N PRO A 82 -3.73 9.83 -7.55
CA PRO A 82 -2.88 10.56 -8.49
C PRO A 82 -1.44 10.72 -7.98
N CYS A 83 -0.50 10.83 -8.92
CA CYS A 83 0.84 11.29 -8.60
C CYS A 83 0.82 12.77 -8.17
N GLY A 84 1.62 13.13 -7.16
CA GLY A 84 1.73 14.51 -6.71
C GLY A 84 3.10 14.88 -6.18
N ASN A 85 3.37 16.18 -6.20
CA ASN A 85 4.61 16.77 -5.68
C ASN A 85 4.41 17.40 -4.29
N SER A 86 3.24 17.27 -3.68
CA SER A 86 2.98 17.73 -2.31
C SER A 86 3.81 16.93 -1.29
N ASN A 87 4.26 17.58 -0.22
CA ASN A 87 4.83 16.90 0.96
C ASN A 87 3.76 16.63 2.04
N LYS A 88 2.49 16.91 1.74
CA LYS A 88 1.32 16.80 2.63
C LYS A 88 0.31 15.83 2.03
N ASN A 89 -0.37 15.06 2.88
CA ASN A 89 -1.31 14.00 2.48
C ASN A 89 -0.68 13.15 1.38
N LEU A 90 0.43 12.51 1.71
CA LEU A 90 1.30 11.86 0.73
C LEU A 90 1.56 10.42 1.15
N ILE A 91 1.42 9.50 0.19
CA ILE A 91 2.06 8.19 0.26
C ILE A 91 3.38 8.30 -0.51
N TRP A 92 4.50 8.12 0.19
CA TRP A 92 5.81 8.16 -0.43
C TRP A 92 6.41 6.77 -0.48
N VAL A 93 6.58 6.26 -1.69
CA VAL A 93 7.33 5.02 -1.98
C VAL A 93 8.78 5.41 -2.30
N LYS A 94 9.64 5.24 -1.31
CA LYS A 94 11.07 5.55 -1.37
C LYS A 94 11.88 4.34 -1.78
N LYS A 95 13.06 4.57 -2.37
CA LYS A 95 14.08 3.52 -2.47
C LYS A 95 14.48 3.07 -1.06
N GLY A 96 14.55 1.76 -0.86
CA GLY A 96 14.98 1.20 0.41
C GLY A 96 16.50 1.04 0.49
N GLU A 97 16.96 0.67 1.68
CA GLU A 97 18.37 0.38 1.97
C GLU A 97 18.52 -1.05 2.50
N GLY A 98 19.68 -1.66 2.23
CA GLY A 98 20.01 -3.01 2.69
C GLY A 98 19.08 -4.08 2.11
N GLU A 99 18.44 -4.87 2.99
CA GLU A 99 17.54 -5.96 2.59
C GLU A 99 16.17 -5.50 2.09
N ASN A 100 15.81 -4.23 2.33
CA ASN A 100 14.53 -3.68 1.89
C ASN A 100 14.73 -2.91 0.58
N LYS A 101 14.03 -3.32 -0.47
CA LYS A 101 14.11 -2.68 -1.78
C LYS A 101 13.32 -1.36 -1.84
N ALA A 102 12.26 -1.23 -1.04
CA ALA A 102 11.48 0.00 -0.93
C ALA A 102 10.99 0.26 0.49
N VAL A 103 10.67 1.51 0.80
CA VAL A 103 9.98 1.90 2.03
C VAL A 103 8.77 2.75 1.66
N ILE A 104 7.61 2.41 2.21
CA ILE A 104 6.37 3.18 2.05
C ILE A 104 6.13 3.93 3.35
N GLU A 105 6.04 5.25 3.24
CA GLU A 105 5.75 6.18 4.32
C GLU A 105 4.50 6.99 4.02
N PHE A 106 3.82 7.39 5.09
CA PHE A 106 2.58 8.15 5.00
C PHE A 106 2.78 9.50 5.68
N TYR A 107 2.29 10.56 5.05
CA TYR A 107 2.42 11.93 5.53
C TYR A 107 1.06 12.58 5.65
N ASP A 108 0.82 13.31 6.73
CA ASP A 108 -0.44 14.01 6.99
C ASP A 108 -0.52 15.39 6.33
N LYS A 109 -1.56 16.15 6.66
CA LYS A 109 -1.82 17.50 6.11
C LYS A 109 -0.77 18.54 6.56
N GLU A 110 -0.02 18.27 7.63
CA GLU A 110 1.10 19.08 8.09
C GLU A 110 2.42 18.67 7.43
N GLY A 111 2.48 17.50 6.78
CA GLY A 111 3.67 16.92 6.21
C GLY A 111 4.53 16.16 7.23
N SER A 112 3.91 15.74 8.33
CA SER A 112 4.53 14.89 9.34
C SER A 112 4.32 13.41 9.00
N ILE A 113 5.34 12.59 9.23
CA ILE A 113 5.27 11.13 9.05
C ILE A 113 4.23 10.54 10.00
N ARG A 114 3.49 9.54 9.51
CA ARG A 114 2.48 8.78 10.22
C ARG A 114 2.69 7.28 10.05
N ASP A 115 2.14 6.54 11.00
CA ASP A 115 2.12 5.09 10.95
C ASP A 115 1.10 4.56 9.94
N PRO A 116 1.31 3.35 9.41
CA PRO A 116 2.49 2.49 9.61
C PRO A 116 3.64 2.85 8.66
N ARG A 117 4.90 2.55 9.03
CA ARG A 117 5.99 2.50 8.03
C ARG A 117 6.08 1.07 7.48
N ILE A 118 6.04 0.92 6.15
CA ILE A 118 6.06 -0.39 5.50
C ILE A 118 7.38 -0.57 4.75
N TYR A 119 8.12 -1.61 5.11
CA TYR A 119 9.35 -2.02 4.45
C TYR A 119 9.05 -3.11 3.44
N VAL A 120 9.38 -2.89 2.17
CA VAL A 120 9.12 -3.83 1.09
C VAL A 120 10.41 -4.55 0.75
N LYS A 121 10.44 -5.86 1.01
CA LYS A 121 11.58 -6.74 0.71
C LYS A 121 11.57 -7.21 -0.73
N ASN A 122 10.38 -7.42 -1.29
CA ASN A 122 10.22 -7.81 -2.69
C ASN A 122 8.82 -7.47 -3.21
N TRP A 123 8.68 -7.30 -4.52
CA TRP A 123 7.40 -7.16 -5.20
C TRP A 123 7.34 -8.03 -6.45
N ARG A 124 6.12 -8.35 -6.89
CA ARG A 124 5.84 -8.99 -8.18
C ARG A 124 4.52 -8.47 -8.73
N PHE A 125 4.46 -8.32 -10.05
CA PHE A 125 3.25 -8.07 -10.81
C PHE A 125 2.84 -9.37 -11.53
N LYS A 126 1.58 -9.49 -11.92
CA LYS A 126 1.11 -10.56 -12.79
C LYS A 126 0.63 -9.99 -14.11
#